data_AF-A0A1W1EK19-F1
#
_entry.id   AF-A0A1W1EK19-F1
#
_cell.length_a   1.000
_cell.length_b   1.000
_cell.length_c   1.000
_cell.angle_alpha   90.00
_cell.angle_beta   90.00
_cell.angle_gamma   90.00
#
_symmetry.space_group_name_H-M   'P 1'
#
loop_
_entity.id
_entity.type
_entity.pdbx_description
1 polymer ?
#
loop_
_entity_poly.entity_id
_entity_poly.type
_entity_poly.pdbx_seq_one_letter_code
_entity_poly.pdbx_strand_id
1 'polypeptide(L)'
;MKKESKAFTLLEVLVSITLLGFVMAVLYKSIDMVRYSNKHLYSYLQKSTTLIKGINTIYLDILKSDGNLTITQNEFSRLCINNTRNSLYNLPSAKVCYLILKDKNRLLRVEGNSYKLPKTSDDRVEIDEIMQNLTLFNIQRNKDKVLVMIDSKSSQPISFMLQGIIKPKPTKKRKKNMKKKGTKIPTKKLPSKKNLENDDKKGLF
;
A
#
# COMPACT_ATOMS: atom_id res chain seq x y z
N MET A 1 -2.68 -36.35 -81.35
CA MET A 1 -2.58 -34.91 -80.99
C MET A 1 -1.63 -34.78 -79.79
N LYS A 2 -0.42 -34.25 -79.98
CA LYS A 2 0.48 -33.95 -78.86
C LYS A 2 0.02 -32.65 -78.20
N LYS A 3 -0.32 -32.72 -76.91
CA LYS A 3 -0.68 -31.56 -76.09
C LYS A 3 0.63 -30.89 -75.65
N GLU A 4 0.97 -29.76 -76.23
CA GLU A 4 2.15 -29.01 -75.80
C GLU A 4 1.90 -28.44 -74.39
N SER A 5 2.71 -28.87 -73.43
CA SER A 5 2.79 -28.25 -72.11
C SER A 5 3.49 -26.91 -72.26
N LYS A 6 2.76 -25.80 -72.10
CA LYS A 6 3.35 -24.45 -72.02
C LYS A 6 4.33 -24.41 -70.85
N ALA A 7 5.62 -24.45 -71.14
CA ALA A 7 6.66 -24.23 -70.15
C ALA A 7 6.72 -22.75 -69.79
N PHE A 8 6.82 -22.43 -68.51
CA PHE A 8 7.03 -21.06 -68.05
C PHE A 8 8.34 -20.52 -68.62
N THR A 9 8.32 -19.28 -69.11
CA THR A 9 9.54 -18.63 -69.58
C THR A 9 10.41 -18.22 -68.40
N LEU A 10 11.73 -18.33 -68.54
CA LEU A 10 12.69 -17.93 -67.50
C LEU A 10 12.51 -16.46 -67.07
N LEU A 11 12.08 -15.62 -68.02
CA LEU A 11 11.74 -14.21 -67.80
C LEU A 11 10.57 -14.03 -66.82
N GLU A 12 9.51 -14.83 -66.96
CA GLU A 12 8.32 -14.76 -66.10
C GLU A 12 8.63 -15.18 -64.67
N VAL A 13 9.52 -16.17 -64.51
CA VAL A 13 10.04 -16.58 -63.19
C VAL A 13 10.87 -15.45 -62.56
N LEU A 14 11.73 -14.79 -63.34
CA LEU A 14 12.54 -13.66 -62.86
C LEU A 14 11.66 -12.50 -62.39
N VAL A 15 10.65 -12.13 -63.18
CA VAL A 15 9.69 -11.06 -62.82
C VAL A 15 8.91 -11.44 -61.56
N SER A 16 8.53 -12.72 -61.40
CA SER A 16 7.81 -13.17 -60.20
C SER A 16 8.66 -13.06 -58.93
N ILE A 17 9.95 -13.42 -59.00
CA ILE A 17 10.88 -13.33 -57.86
C ILE A 17 11.13 -11.87 -57.47
N THR A 18 11.33 -10.97 -58.43
CA THR A 18 11.54 -9.54 -58.13
C THR A 18 10.30 -8.91 -57.49
N LEU A 19 9.10 -9.24 -58.00
CA LEU A 19 7.83 -8.75 -57.46
C LEU A 19 7.58 -9.31 -56.05
N LEU A 20 7.89 -10.59 -55.81
CA LEU A 20 7.83 -11.19 -54.48
C LEU A 20 8.81 -10.52 -53.50
N GLY A 21 10.03 -10.21 -53.94
CA GLY A 21 11.03 -9.50 -53.14
C GLY A 21 10.54 -8.12 -52.69
N PHE A 22 9.89 -7.37 -53.58
CA PHE A 22 9.28 -6.09 -53.25
C PHE A 22 8.16 -6.24 -52.20
N VAL A 23 7.26 -7.22 -52.39
CA VAL A 23 6.18 -7.50 -51.43
C VAL A 23 6.74 -7.87 -50.05
N MET A 24 7.77 -8.72 -50.00
CA MET A 24 8.42 -9.11 -48.75
C MET A 24 9.04 -7.92 -48.01
N ALA A 25 9.67 -6.98 -48.72
CA ALA A 25 10.24 -5.78 -48.12
C ALA A 25 9.15 -4.89 -47.48
N VAL A 26 8.00 -4.74 -48.15
CA VAL A 26 6.85 -4.00 -47.63
C VAL A 26 6.26 -4.71 -46.41
N LEU A 27 6.04 -6.03 -46.50
CA LEU A 27 5.49 -6.83 -45.40
C LEU A 27 6.35 -6.77 -44.15
N TYR A 28 7.67 -6.85 -44.29
CA TYR A 28 8.59 -6.77 -43.15
C TYR A 28 8.42 -5.44 -42.41
N LYS A 29 8.35 -4.32 -43.15
CA LYS A 29 8.09 -3.00 -42.56
C LYS A 29 6.72 -2.91 -41.89
N SER A 30 5.68 -3.47 -42.51
CA SER A 30 4.34 -3.53 -41.92
C SER A 30 4.31 -4.32 -40.61
N ILE A 31 5.00 -5.46 -40.55
CA ILE A 31 5.10 -6.27 -39.33
C ILE A 31 5.81 -5.50 -38.21
N ASP A 32 6.93 -4.84 -38.52
CA ASP A 32 7.65 -4.04 -37.54
C ASP A 32 6.82 -2.87 -37.01
N MET A 33 6.07 -2.19 -37.89
CA MET A 33 5.15 -1.14 -37.50
C MET A 33 4.04 -1.66 -36.57
N VAL A 34 3.44 -2.81 -36.89
CA VAL A 34 2.40 -3.43 -36.05
C VAL A 34 2.97 -3.82 -34.69
N ARG A 35 4.16 -4.44 -34.64
CA ARG A 35 4.84 -4.79 -33.39
C ARG A 35 5.12 -3.57 -32.53
N TYR A 36 5.62 -2.50 -33.15
CA TYR A 36 5.91 -1.24 -32.47
C TYR A 36 4.64 -0.59 -31.90
N SER A 37 3.58 -0.53 -32.69
CA SER A 37 2.27 -0.01 -32.27
C SER A 37 1.73 -0.78 -31.07
N ASN A 38 1.73 -2.11 -31.15
CA ASN A 38 1.25 -2.98 -30.07
C ASN A 38 2.06 -2.83 -28.78
N LYS A 39 3.39 -2.67 -28.88
CA LYS A 39 4.25 -2.41 -27.73
C LYS A 39 3.89 -1.10 -27.04
N HIS A 40 3.65 -0.04 -27.81
CA HIS A 40 3.21 1.25 -27.27
C HIS A 40 1.84 1.17 -26.61
N LEU A 41 0.87 0.55 -27.27
CA LEU A 41 -0.47 0.36 -26.73
C LEU A 41 -0.43 -0.43 -25.42
N TYR A 42 0.32 -1.53 -25.38
CA TYR A 42 0.49 -2.33 -24.16
C TYR A 42 1.08 -1.50 -23.02
N SER A 43 2.10 -0.69 -23.30
CA SER A 43 2.72 0.18 -22.29
C SER A 43 1.75 1.23 -21.74
N TYR A 44 0.86 1.76 -22.58
CA TYR A 44 -0.18 2.70 -22.18
C TYR A 44 -1.23 2.01 -21.29
N LEU A 45 -1.71 0.84 -21.70
CA LEU A 45 -2.66 0.05 -20.92
C LEU A 45 -2.10 -0.36 -19.57
N GLN A 46 -0.83 -0.76 -19.51
CA GLN A 46 -0.17 -1.13 -18.27
C GLN A 46 -0.08 0.06 -17.30
N LYS A 47 0.33 1.24 -17.79
CA LYS A 47 0.38 2.48 -16.99
C LYS A 47 -1.00 2.91 -16.48
N SER A 48 -2.03 2.80 -17.33
CA SER A 48 -3.40 3.13 -16.93
C SER A 48 -3.91 2.15 -15.87
N THR A 49 -3.63 0.85 -16.03
CA THR A 49 -4.03 -0.19 -15.09
C THR A 49 -3.38 -0.01 -13.71
N THR A 50 -2.08 0.31 -13.65
CA THR A 50 -1.39 0.54 -12.37
C THR A 50 -1.93 1.77 -11.66
N LEU A 51 -2.21 2.84 -12.40
CA LEU A 51 -2.83 4.04 -11.86
C LEU A 51 -4.22 3.75 -11.31
N ILE A 52 -5.09 3.11 -12.09
CA ILE A 52 -6.46 2.75 -11.65
C ILE A 52 -6.39 1.86 -10.42
N LYS A 53 -5.50 0.86 -10.40
CA LYS A 53 -5.28 0.01 -9.24
C LYS A 53 -4.89 0.84 -8.01
N GLY A 54 -3.95 1.78 -8.16
CA GLY A 54 -3.52 2.64 -7.07
C GLY A 54 -4.64 3.53 -6.52
N ILE A 55 -5.44 4.14 -7.41
CA ILE A 55 -6.60 4.95 -7.03
C ILE A 55 -7.63 4.10 -6.30
N ASN A 56 -7.96 2.93 -6.84
CA ASN A 56 -8.90 2.00 -6.21
C ASN A 56 -8.41 1.56 -4.83
N THR A 57 -7.11 1.29 -4.66
CA THR A 57 -6.55 0.97 -3.35
C THR A 57 -6.73 2.13 -2.37
N ILE A 58 -6.39 3.37 -2.75
CA ILE A 58 -6.58 4.55 -1.89
C ILE A 58 -8.06 4.75 -1.53
N TYR A 59 -8.93 4.63 -2.53
CA TYR A 59 -10.37 4.75 -2.35
C TYR A 59 -10.89 3.72 -1.34
N LEU A 60 -10.54 2.44 -1.53
CA LEU A 60 -10.96 1.35 -0.64
C LEU A 60 -10.34 1.44 0.74
N ASP A 61 -9.09 1.89 0.85
CA ASP A 61 -8.40 2.09 2.12
C ASP A 61 -9.13 3.13 2.99
N ILE A 62 -9.57 4.24 2.38
CA ILE A 62 -10.35 5.28 3.07
C ILE A 62 -11.77 4.80 3.34
N LEU A 63 -12.43 4.18 2.36
CA LEU A 63 -13.83 3.72 2.48
C LEU A 63 -13.99 2.66 3.58
N LYS A 64 -13.06 1.71 3.67
CA LYS A 64 -13.04 0.64 4.68
C LYS A 64 -12.29 1.04 5.96
N SER A 65 -11.99 2.33 6.14
CA SER A 65 -11.33 2.83 7.33
C SER A 65 -12.29 2.99 8.52
N ASP A 66 -11.71 3.03 9.71
CA ASP A 66 -12.38 3.46 10.94
C ASP A 66 -12.62 4.98 11.02
N GLY A 67 -12.34 5.73 9.95
CA GLY A 67 -12.43 7.19 9.92
C GLY A 67 -11.38 7.92 10.77
N ASN A 68 -10.42 7.21 11.39
CA ASN A 68 -9.30 7.80 12.11
C ASN A 68 -8.13 8.06 11.15
N LEU A 69 -8.31 9.12 10.34
CA LEU A 69 -7.33 9.61 9.38
C LEU A 69 -6.47 10.71 10.02
N THR A 70 -5.15 10.55 9.94
CA THR A 70 -4.17 11.57 10.26
C THR A 70 -3.58 12.08 8.96
N ILE A 71 -3.79 13.35 8.66
CA ILE A 71 -3.28 14.02 7.47
C ILE A 71 -2.22 15.01 7.93
N THR A 72 -0.98 14.85 7.46
CA THR A 72 0.10 15.81 7.70
C THR A 72 0.54 16.38 6.36
N GLN A 73 0.37 17.69 6.18
CA GLN A 73 0.76 18.44 4.98
C GLN A 73 2.11 19.13 5.20
N ASN A 74 3.14 18.33 5.49
CA ASN A 74 4.51 18.82 5.60
C ASN A 74 5.22 18.62 4.25
N GLU A 75 6.55 18.74 4.23
CA GLU A 75 7.41 18.38 3.09
C GLU A 75 7.15 17.00 2.47
N PHE A 76 6.53 16.11 3.24
CA PHE A 76 5.96 14.86 2.79
C PHE A 76 4.48 14.90 3.13
N SER A 77 3.59 14.99 2.15
CA SER A 77 2.17 14.73 2.42
C SER A 77 2.05 13.30 2.90
N ARG A 78 1.60 13.11 4.14
CA ARG A 78 1.34 11.78 4.70
C ARG A 78 -0.13 11.66 5.03
N LEU A 79 -0.74 10.60 4.54
CA LEU A 79 -2.04 10.13 5.02
C LEU A 79 -1.78 8.86 5.79
N CYS A 80 -2.09 8.85 7.08
CA CYS A 80 -2.10 7.64 7.88
C CYS A 80 -3.53 7.30 8.29
N ILE A 81 -3.91 6.06 8.02
CA ILE A 81 -5.17 5.44 8.38
C ILE A 81 -4.86 4.47 9.50
N ASN A 82 -5.42 4.70 10.68
CA ASN A 82 -5.05 3.92 11.85
C ASN A 82 -5.58 2.48 11.77
N ASN A 83 -6.77 2.29 11.22
CA ASN A 83 -7.36 0.98 11.00
C ASN A 83 -8.16 0.97 9.70
N THR A 84 -7.82 0.06 8.80
CA THR A 84 -8.60 -0.27 7.61
C THR A 84 -8.73 -1.78 7.45
N ARG A 85 -9.87 -2.21 6.89
CA ARG A 85 -10.12 -3.61 6.50
C ARG A 85 -9.62 -3.92 5.09
N ASN A 86 -9.07 -2.93 4.39
CA ASN A 86 -8.50 -3.13 3.06
C ASN A 86 -7.00 -3.45 3.14
N SER A 87 -6.68 -4.64 3.62
CA SER A 87 -5.30 -5.13 3.67
C SER A 87 -4.92 -5.82 2.36
N LEU A 88 -3.72 -5.52 1.84
CA LEU A 88 -3.14 -6.25 0.70
C LEU A 88 -2.43 -7.54 1.15
N TYR A 89 -2.12 -7.64 2.43
CA TYR A 89 -1.40 -8.76 3.06
C TYR A 89 -2.28 -9.54 4.04
N ASN A 90 -3.60 -9.49 3.84
CA ASN A 90 -4.59 -10.27 4.57
C ASN A 90 -4.60 -10.05 6.10
N LEU A 91 -4.22 -8.87 6.56
CA LEU A 91 -4.35 -8.42 7.95
C LEU A 91 -5.84 -8.11 8.26
N PRO A 92 -6.37 -8.58 9.40
CA PRO A 92 -7.77 -8.32 9.78
C PRO A 92 -8.04 -6.83 10.08
N SER A 93 -7.00 -6.10 10.47
CA SER A 93 -7.01 -4.68 10.77
C SER A 93 -5.61 -4.16 10.49
N ALA A 94 -5.45 -3.41 9.40
CA ALA A 94 -4.17 -2.85 8.99
C ALA A 94 -4.09 -1.37 9.36
N LYS A 95 -2.92 -0.95 9.84
CA LYS A 95 -2.54 0.45 9.79
C LYS A 95 -1.89 0.69 8.43
N VAL A 96 -2.31 1.75 7.75
CA VAL A 96 -1.79 2.09 6.41
C VAL A 96 -1.34 3.54 6.40
N CYS A 97 -0.15 3.80 5.90
CA CYS A 97 0.34 5.16 5.69
C CYS A 97 0.83 5.35 4.25
N TYR A 98 0.34 6.39 3.61
CA TYR A 98 0.82 6.87 2.33
C TYR A 98 1.93 7.89 2.53
N LEU A 99 3.03 7.70 1.82
CA LEU A 99 4.23 8.53 1.88
C LEU A 99 4.67 8.91 0.47
N ILE A 100 5.00 10.19 0.27
CA ILE A 100 5.60 10.66 -0.98
C ILE A 100 7.12 10.62 -0.82
N LEU A 101 7.84 9.93 -1.71
CA LEU A 101 9.30 10.00 -1.80
C LEU A 101 9.70 11.07 -2.83
N LYS A 102 10.36 12.13 -2.37
CA LYS A 102 10.83 13.26 -3.19
C LYS A 102 11.81 12.85 -4.28
N ASP A 103 12.72 11.91 -3.97
CA ASP A 103 13.81 11.52 -4.86
C ASP A 103 13.33 10.91 -6.19
N LYS A 104 12.09 10.41 -6.23
CA LYS A 104 11.50 9.78 -7.43
C LYS A 104 10.04 10.17 -7.68
N ASN A 105 9.49 11.14 -6.94
CA ASN A 105 8.07 11.50 -6.95
C ASN A 105 7.15 10.26 -6.91
N ARG A 106 7.42 9.35 -5.99
CA ARG A 106 6.68 8.08 -5.85
C ARG A 106 5.76 8.13 -4.65
N LEU A 107 4.56 7.58 -4.83
CA LEU A 107 3.64 7.33 -3.73
C LEU A 107 3.84 5.91 -3.23
N LEU A 108 4.30 5.79 -1.99
CA LEU A 108 4.42 4.52 -1.29
C LEU A 108 3.25 4.33 -0.35
N ARG A 109 2.79 3.09 -0.24
CA ARG A 109 1.85 2.63 0.77
C ARG A 109 2.60 1.71 1.71
N VAL A 110 2.72 2.14 2.95
CA VAL A 110 3.26 1.33 4.04
C VAL A 110 2.09 0.68 4.74
N GLU A 111 2.10 -0.63 4.86
CA GLU A 111 1.09 -1.41 5.57
C GLU A 111 1.75 -2.18 6.71
N GLY A 112 1.09 -2.26 7.86
CA GLY A 112 1.55 -3.12 8.94
C GLY A 112 0.62 -3.11 10.13
N ASN A 113 0.99 -3.85 11.16
CA ASN A 113 0.26 -3.85 12.43
C ASN A 113 0.93 -2.88 13.40
N SER A 114 0.19 -1.86 13.85
CA SER A 114 0.56 -1.03 15.00
C SER A 114 1.97 -0.39 14.98
N TYR A 115 2.52 -0.10 13.81
CA TYR A 115 3.85 0.54 13.65
C TYR A 115 3.80 2.06 13.83
N LYS A 116 4.98 2.66 13.99
CA LYS A 116 5.15 4.13 13.98
C LYS A 116 6.12 4.54 12.87
N LEU A 117 5.96 5.77 12.40
CA LEU A 117 6.89 6.39 11.47
C LEU A 117 7.62 7.53 12.19
N PRO A 118 8.95 7.64 12.08
CA PRO A 118 9.87 6.75 11.34
C PRO A 118 9.98 5.34 11.94
N LYS A 119 10.29 4.36 11.07
CA LYS A 119 10.31 2.94 11.39
C LYS A 119 11.42 2.61 12.40
N THR A 120 11.11 1.79 13.39
CA THR A 120 12.07 1.17 14.31
C THR A 120 12.45 -0.25 13.83
N SER A 121 13.56 -0.81 14.30
CA SER A 121 14.05 -2.14 13.87
C SER A 121 13.02 -3.25 14.02
N ASP A 122 12.13 -3.13 15.00
CA ASP A 122 11.15 -4.16 15.36
C ASP A 122 9.83 -4.03 14.60
N ASP A 123 9.62 -2.91 13.89
CA ASP A 123 8.40 -2.69 13.12
C ASP A 123 8.37 -3.63 11.91
N ARG A 124 7.40 -4.53 11.86
CA ARG A 124 7.11 -5.34 10.66
C ARG A 124 6.11 -4.60 9.79
N VAL A 125 6.61 -4.06 8.68
CA VAL A 125 5.81 -3.31 7.70
C VAL A 125 6.16 -3.77 6.30
N GLU A 126 5.14 -3.85 5.47
CA GLU A 126 5.23 -4.06 4.04
C GLU A 126 5.15 -2.71 3.33
N ILE A 127 5.92 -2.55 2.26
CA ILE A 127 6.00 -1.28 1.53
C ILE A 127 5.73 -1.54 0.06
N ASP A 128 4.60 -1.03 -0.42
CA ASP A 128 4.20 -1.10 -1.81
C ASP A 128 4.41 0.24 -2.51
N GLU A 129 4.87 0.18 -3.75
CA GLU A 129 4.85 1.32 -4.65
C GLU A 129 3.52 1.40 -5.39
N ILE A 130 2.75 2.45 -5.13
CA ILE A 130 1.39 2.59 -5.65
C ILE A 130 1.37 3.43 -6.93
N MET A 131 2.15 4.52 -6.99
CA MET A 131 2.21 5.42 -8.15
C MET A 131 3.61 6.01 -8.34
N GLN A 132 3.94 6.31 -9.59
CA GLN A 132 5.16 6.99 -10.02
C GLN A 132 4.84 8.33 -10.68
N ASN A 133 5.87 9.19 -10.81
CA ASN A 133 5.80 10.46 -11.52
C ASN A 133 4.69 11.39 -11.01
N LEU A 134 4.46 11.36 -9.72
CA LEU A 134 3.40 12.09 -9.05
C LEU A 134 3.75 13.59 -9.02
N THR A 135 2.83 14.43 -9.49
CA THR A 135 2.94 15.89 -9.44
C THR A 135 2.22 16.43 -8.21
N LEU A 136 1.05 15.89 -7.89
CA LEU A 136 0.23 16.29 -6.75
C LEU A 136 -0.34 15.06 -6.05
N PHE A 137 -0.26 15.04 -4.73
CA PHE A 137 -1.07 14.17 -3.89
C PHE A 137 -1.47 14.95 -2.65
N ASN A 138 -2.74 15.33 -2.61
CA ASN A 138 -3.29 16.12 -1.54
C ASN A 138 -4.60 15.51 -1.08
N ILE A 139 -4.77 15.47 0.24
CA ILE A 139 -5.95 14.94 0.88
C ILE A 139 -6.42 16.01 1.86
N GLN A 140 -7.70 16.33 1.78
CA GLN A 140 -8.36 17.29 2.63
C GLN A 140 -9.53 16.62 3.33
N ARG A 141 -9.71 16.92 4.61
CA ARG A 141 -10.86 16.42 5.38
C ARG A 141 -11.69 17.59 5.89
N ASN A 142 -13.00 17.51 5.67
CA ASN A 142 -13.98 18.40 6.26
C ASN A 142 -15.10 17.56 6.88
N LYS A 143 -15.14 17.51 8.22
CA LYS A 143 -16.10 16.68 8.99
C LYS A 143 -16.08 15.21 8.54
N ASP A 144 -17.15 14.77 7.89
CA ASP A 144 -17.41 13.43 7.36
C ASP A 144 -16.98 13.27 5.89
N LYS A 145 -16.48 14.34 5.26
CA LYS A 145 -16.05 14.35 3.87
C LYS A 145 -14.53 14.32 3.76
N VAL A 146 -14.02 13.51 2.84
CA VAL A 146 -12.60 13.40 2.50
C VAL A 146 -12.45 13.61 1.00
N LEU A 147 -11.77 14.68 0.61
CA LEU A 147 -11.41 14.97 -0.78
C LEU A 147 -9.98 14.50 -1.02
N VAL A 148 -9.80 13.68 -2.06
CA VAL A 148 -8.50 13.21 -2.52
C VAL A 148 -8.25 13.81 -3.90
N MET A 149 -7.08 14.40 -4.11
CA MET A 149 -6.63 14.98 -5.36
C MET A 149 -5.28 14.38 -5.74
N ILE A 150 -5.19 13.85 -6.95
CA ILE A 150 -4.03 13.13 -7.47
C ILE A 150 -3.72 13.68 -8.86
N ASP A 151 -2.48 14.06 -9.08
CA ASP A 151 -1.96 14.44 -10.40
C ASP A 151 -0.64 13.73 -10.65
N SER A 152 -0.43 13.29 -11.89
CA SER A 152 0.76 12.58 -12.34
C SER A 152 1.11 13.01 -13.75
N LYS A 153 2.41 13.14 -14.06
CA LYS A 153 2.88 13.55 -15.40
C LYS A 153 2.37 12.65 -16.53
N SER A 154 1.99 11.41 -16.24
CA SER A 154 1.57 10.42 -17.23
C SER A 154 0.05 10.30 -17.40
N SER A 155 -0.76 11.09 -16.70
CA SER A 155 -2.22 10.95 -16.72
C SER A 155 -2.95 12.29 -16.52
N GLN A 156 -4.26 12.29 -16.76
CA GLN A 156 -5.10 13.43 -16.36
C GLN A 156 -5.21 13.52 -14.83
N PRO A 157 -5.38 14.74 -14.26
CA PRO A 157 -5.65 14.93 -12.84
C PRO A 157 -6.95 14.25 -12.44
N ILE A 158 -6.94 13.54 -11.32
CA ILE A 158 -8.11 12.82 -10.79
C ILE A 158 -8.41 13.33 -9.39
N SER A 159 -9.69 13.60 -9.14
CA SER A 159 -10.18 13.93 -7.81
C SER A 159 -11.43 13.13 -7.49
N PHE A 160 -11.57 12.72 -6.23
CA PHE A 160 -12.76 12.05 -5.73
C PHE A 160 -13.02 12.41 -4.29
N MET A 161 -14.30 12.42 -3.92
CA MET A 161 -14.75 12.75 -2.57
C MET A 161 -15.48 11.55 -1.96
N LEU A 162 -15.03 11.13 -0.77
CA LEU A 162 -15.77 10.19 0.07
C LEU A 162 -16.59 10.95 1.11
N GLN A 163 -17.80 10.48 1.38
CA GLN A 163 -18.70 11.02 2.41
C GLN A 163 -18.98 9.94 3.47
N GLY A 164 -19.39 10.34 4.67
CA GLY A 164 -19.68 9.41 5.76
C GLY A 164 -18.44 8.87 6.50
N ILE A 165 -17.26 9.46 6.30
CA ILE A 165 -16.02 9.04 6.98
C ILE A 165 -15.95 9.69 8.36
N ILE A 166 -16.63 9.08 9.33
CA ILE A 166 -16.80 9.62 10.69
C ILE A 166 -15.82 8.94 11.65
N LYS A 167 -15.02 9.75 12.35
CA LYS A 167 -14.16 9.23 13.44
C LYS A 167 -15.05 8.81 14.62
N PRO A 168 -14.97 7.55 15.10
CA PRO A 168 -15.77 7.12 16.23
C PRO A 168 -15.43 7.95 17.46
N LYS A 169 -16.46 8.39 18.19
CA LYS A 169 -16.28 9.10 19.46
C LYS A 169 -15.56 8.18 20.45
N PRO A 170 -14.52 8.64 21.15
CA PRO A 170 -13.86 7.82 22.16
C PRO A 170 -14.89 7.38 23.19
N THR A 171 -15.13 6.08 23.31
CA THR A 171 -16.00 5.53 24.34
C THR A 171 -15.43 5.92 25.70
N LYS A 172 -16.16 6.76 26.45
CA LYS A 172 -15.80 7.10 27.82
C LYS A 172 -15.68 5.78 28.60
N LYS A 173 -14.46 5.39 28.97
CA LYS A 173 -14.25 4.28 29.90
C LYS A 173 -15.07 4.61 31.15
N ARG A 174 -16.13 3.85 31.41
CA ARG A 174 -16.87 3.92 32.67
C ARG A 174 -15.83 3.69 33.77
N LYS A 175 -15.47 4.74 34.51
CA LYS A 175 -14.72 4.61 35.77
C LYS A 175 -15.54 3.65 36.63
N LYS A 176 -15.09 2.40 36.78
CA LYS A 176 -15.62 1.51 37.82
C LYS A 176 -15.30 2.20 39.14
N ASN A 177 -16.30 2.85 39.74
CA ASN A 177 -16.24 3.30 41.12
C ASN A 177 -16.13 2.05 42.01
N MET A 178 -14.91 1.57 42.26
CA MET A 178 -14.67 0.69 43.40
C MET A 178 -14.72 1.55 44.66
N LYS A 179 -15.92 1.71 45.22
CA LYS A 179 -16.09 2.12 46.63
C LYS A 179 -16.40 0.89 47.48
N LYS A 180 -15.35 0.50 48.23
CA LYS A 180 -15.29 -0.03 49.60
C LYS A 180 -16.15 -1.26 49.99
N LYS A 181 -15.46 -2.32 50.43
CA LYS A 181 -15.69 -2.90 51.76
C LYS A 181 -14.36 -2.96 52.50
N GLY A 182 -14.29 -2.25 53.62
CA GLY A 182 -13.15 -2.29 54.52
C GLY A 182 -13.19 -3.58 55.33
N THR A 183 -12.07 -4.28 55.37
CA THR A 183 -11.81 -5.30 56.38
C THR A 183 -10.59 -4.80 57.14
N LYS A 184 -10.83 -4.27 58.35
CA LYS A 184 -9.79 -3.94 59.31
C LYS A 184 -9.12 -5.25 59.72
N ILE A 185 -7.86 -5.45 59.32
CA ILE A 185 -7.01 -6.51 59.87
C ILE A 185 -6.43 -5.94 61.18
N PRO A 186 -6.69 -6.54 62.35
CA PRO A 186 -6.09 -6.08 63.60
C PRO A 186 -4.62 -6.53 63.66
N THR A 187 -3.72 -5.55 63.76
CA THR A 187 -2.29 -5.77 64.03
C THR A 187 -2.11 -6.25 65.47
N LYS A 188 -1.80 -7.54 65.65
CA LYS A 188 -1.28 -8.06 66.93
C LYS A 188 0.15 -7.54 67.12
N LYS A 189 0.34 -6.74 68.18
CA LYS A 189 1.64 -6.37 68.73
C LYS A 189 2.39 -7.62 69.18
N LEU A 190 3.64 -7.77 68.76
CA LEU A 190 4.59 -8.71 69.36
C LEU A 190 5.45 -7.94 70.39
N PRO A 191 5.55 -8.38 71.65
CA PRO A 191 6.35 -7.70 72.66
C PRO A 191 7.84 -8.03 72.53
N SER A 192 8.67 -7.04 72.81
CA SER A 192 10.12 -7.20 72.97
C SER A 192 10.46 -7.93 74.27
N LYS A 193 11.49 -8.77 74.23
CA LYS A 193 12.31 -9.12 75.40
C LYS A 193 13.78 -9.14 75.01
N LYS A 194 14.56 -8.32 75.72
CA LYS A 194 16.02 -8.39 75.83
C LYS A 194 16.40 -9.56 76.76
N ASN A 195 17.48 -10.24 76.37
CA ASN A 195 18.57 -10.86 77.13
C ASN A 195 18.31 -11.60 78.45
N LEU A 196 18.80 -12.85 78.52
CA LEU A 196 19.82 -13.40 79.44
C LEU A 196 20.12 -14.83 78.90
N GLU A 197 21.29 -15.08 78.30
CA GLU A 197 22.56 -15.51 78.92
C GLU A 197 22.66 -17.05 79.03
N ASN A 198 23.65 -17.59 78.29
CA ASN A 198 24.50 -18.79 78.46
C ASN A 198 23.86 -20.07 79.07
N ASP A 199 24.09 -21.29 78.56
CA ASP A 199 25.39 -21.87 78.19
C ASP A 199 25.15 -23.23 77.51
N ASP A 200 26.22 -23.69 76.85
CA ASP A 200 26.62 -25.09 76.68
C ASP A 200 26.01 -26.02 75.61
N LYS A 201 26.95 -26.42 74.73
CA LYS A 201 27.25 -27.79 74.25
C LYS A 201 26.76 -28.24 72.86
N LYS A 202 27.76 -28.20 71.96
CA LYS A 202 28.32 -29.34 71.18
C LYS A 202 27.40 -30.08 70.20
N GLY A 203 27.86 -30.12 68.95
CA GLY A 203 27.62 -31.27 68.06
C GLY A 203 27.68 -30.91 66.58
N LEU A 204 28.90 -30.89 66.01
CA LEU A 204 29.13 -30.86 64.56
C LEU A 204 28.58 -32.14 63.91
N PHE A 205 27.86 -31.97 62.80
CA PHE A 205 27.93 -32.80 61.59
C PHE A 205 27.66 -31.91 60.38
#